data_AF-A0A1B8BVD7-F1
#
_entry.id   AF-A0A1B8BVD7-F1
#
_cell.length_a   1.000
_cell.length_b   1.000
_cell.length_c   1.000
_cell.angle_alpha   90.00
_cell.angle_beta   90.00
_cell.angle_gamma   90.00
#
_symmetry.space_group_name_H-M   'P 1'
#
loop_
_entity.id
_entity.type
_entity.pdbx_description
1 polymer ?
#
loop_
_entity_poly.entity_id
_entity_poly.type
_entity_poly.pdbx_seq_one_letter_code
_entity_poly.pdbx_strand_id
1 'polypeptide(L)'
;MTAVKYAFISVAVAAGLYAALLGLLTTSTFQCHVVYLHAIQMTWGKDLNVPETFGFLKNQVTPFSIETSDGKRLYAWHILPIELYRKNELPLVAEPTGFVSDVTSQLAFQLLRDNPDAD
;
A
#
# COMPACT_ATOMS: atom_id res chain seq x y z
N MET A 1 -45.38 -20.23 -23.67
CA MET A 1 -45.11 -18.86 -24.20
C MET A 1 -44.59 -17.88 -23.13
N THR A 2 -44.78 -18.15 -21.83
CA THR A 2 -44.31 -17.31 -20.71
C THR A 2 -42.82 -17.46 -20.40
N ALA A 3 -42.28 -18.69 -20.39
CA ALA A 3 -40.87 -18.94 -20.05
C ALA A 3 -39.86 -18.22 -20.96
N VAL A 4 -40.11 -18.20 -22.28
CA VAL A 4 -39.25 -17.50 -23.26
C VAL A 4 -39.25 -15.99 -23.03
N LYS A 5 -40.40 -15.42 -22.66
CA LYS A 5 -40.52 -13.99 -22.32
C LYS A 5 -39.70 -13.65 -21.07
N TYR A 6 -39.75 -14.48 -20.04
CA TYR A 6 -38.93 -14.27 -18.82
C TYR A 6 -37.44 -14.46 -19.10
N ALA A 7 -37.06 -15.45 -19.90
CA ALA A 7 -35.67 -15.64 -20.33
C ALA A 7 -35.14 -14.42 -21.10
N PHE A 8 -35.91 -13.90 -22.05
CA PHE A 8 -35.54 -12.69 -22.79
C PHE A 8 -35.38 -11.47 -21.87
N ILE A 9 -36.31 -11.27 -20.92
CA ILE A 9 -36.22 -10.19 -19.93
C ILE A 9 -34.95 -10.34 -19.08
N SER A 10 -34.63 -11.56 -18.61
CA SER A 10 -33.41 -11.78 -17.82
C SER A 10 -32.13 -11.45 -18.59
N VAL A 11 -32.05 -11.83 -19.87
CA VAL A 11 -30.90 -11.50 -20.73
C VAL A 11 -30.82 -10.00 -20.97
N ALA A 12 -31.95 -9.35 -21.25
CA ALA A 12 -31.99 -7.90 -21.45
C ALA A 12 -31.57 -7.13 -20.19
N VAL A 13 -32.01 -7.56 -19.01
CA VAL A 13 -31.60 -6.97 -17.72
C VAL A 13 -30.10 -7.19 -17.49
N ALA A 14 -29.59 -8.40 -17.71
CA ALA A 14 -28.17 -8.69 -17.54
C ALA A 14 -27.29 -7.86 -18.51
N ALA A 15 -27.69 -7.75 -19.78
CA ALA A 15 -26.99 -6.96 -20.78
C ALA A 15 -27.05 -5.46 -20.47
N GLY A 16 -28.21 -4.95 -20.03
CA GLY A 16 -28.39 -3.56 -19.62
C GLY A 16 -27.54 -3.21 -18.39
N LEU A 17 -27.53 -4.08 -17.38
CA LEU A 17 -26.67 -3.93 -16.20
C LEU A 17 -25.20 -3.94 -16.59
N TYR A 18 -24.79 -4.86 -17.46
CA TYR A 18 -23.41 -4.93 -17.94
C TYR A 18 -23.00 -3.64 -18.68
N ALA A 19 -23.83 -3.15 -19.60
CA ALA A 19 -23.56 -1.90 -20.31
C ALA A 19 -23.52 -0.69 -19.36
N ALA A 20 -24.39 -0.63 -18.36
CA ALA A 20 -24.37 0.43 -17.34
C ALA A 20 -23.09 0.39 -16.49
N LEU A 21 -22.65 -0.79 -16.08
CA LEU A 21 -21.38 -0.97 -15.35
C LEU A 21 -20.18 -0.56 -16.20
N LEU A 22 -20.16 -0.93 -17.49
CA LEU A 22 -19.12 -0.48 -18.41
C LEU A 22 -19.13 1.04 -18.57
N GLY A 23 -20.30 1.64 -18.75
CA GLY A 23 -20.46 3.10 -18.81
C GLY A 23 -19.94 3.78 -17.55
N LEU A 24 -20.25 3.26 -16.38
CA LEU A 24 -19.76 3.79 -15.11
C LEU A 24 -18.23 3.66 -14.98
N LEU A 25 -17.66 2.56 -15.47
CA LEU A 25 -16.22 2.32 -15.53
C LEU A 25 -15.50 3.23 -16.53
N THR A 26 -16.18 4.02 -17.35
CA THR A 26 -15.53 5.09 -18.14
C THR A 26 -15.22 6.34 -17.32
N THR A 27 -15.79 6.45 -16.11
CA THR A 27 -15.54 7.59 -15.22
C THR A 27 -14.31 7.34 -14.34
N SER A 28 -13.43 8.35 -14.23
CA SER A 28 -12.18 8.25 -13.45
C SER A 28 -12.43 7.86 -11.98
N THR A 29 -13.50 8.39 -11.37
CA THR A 29 -13.87 8.08 -9.99
C THR A 29 -14.15 6.60 -9.79
N PHE A 30 -14.92 5.98 -10.67
CA PHE A 30 -15.27 4.57 -10.53
C PHE A 30 -14.10 3.65 -10.89
N GLN A 31 -13.28 4.02 -11.88
CA GLN A 31 -12.04 3.31 -12.18
C GLN A 31 -11.09 3.28 -10.97
N CYS A 32 -10.93 4.42 -10.29
CA CYS A 32 -10.06 4.54 -9.11
C CYS A 32 -10.48 3.58 -7.98
N HIS A 33 -11.79 3.45 -7.74
CA HIS A 33 -12.30 2.58 -6.68
C HIS A 33 -12.31 1.10 -7.09
N VAL A 34 -12.69 0.77 -8.32
CA VAL A 34 -12.84 -0.63 -8.77
C VAL A 34 -11.50 -1.27 -9.14
N VAL A 35 -10.62 -0.54 -9.84
CA VAL A 35 -9.36 -1.09 -10.34
C VAL A 35 -8.24 -0.93 -9.32
N TYR A 36 -8.10 0.25 -8.74
CA TYR A 36 -7.00 0.57 -7.83
C TYR A 36 -7.35 0.37 -6.36
N LEU A 37 -8.59 -0.05 -6.07
CA LEU A 37 -9.08 -0.27 -4.71
C LEU A 37 -8.82 0.93 -3.78
N HIS A 38 -8.89 2.15 -4.34
CA HIS A 38 -8.39 3.37 -3.70
C HIS A 38 -8.93 3.62 -2.30
N ALA A 39 -10.19 3.26 -2.04
CA ALA A 39 -10.84 3.46 -0.74
C ALA A 39 -10.62 2.31 0.25
N ILE A 40 -10.07 1.17 -0.19
CA ILE A 40 -9.84 0.00 0.66
C ILE A 40 -8.37 -0.05 1.04
N GLN A 41 -8.07 0.36 2.27
CA GLN A 41 -6.78 0.15 2.87
C GLN A 41 -6.67 -1.33 3.30
N MET A 42 -5.87 -2.13 2.59
CA MET A 42 -5.60 -3.53 2.93
C MET A 42 -4.66 -3.69 4.14
N THR A 43 -4.77 -2.81 5.13
CA THR A 43 -3.97 -2.87 6.35
C THR A 43 -4.54 -3.84 7.38
N TRP A 44 -5.71 -4.42 7.11
CA TRP A 44 -6.43 -5.34 8.00
C TRP A 44 -6.64 -4.76 9.40
N GLY A 45 -6.85 -3.42 9.48
CA GLY A 45 -7.04 -2.71 10.74
C GLY A 45 -5.76 -2.50 11.57
N LYS A 46 -4.59 -2.82 11.02
CA LYS A 46 -3.29 -2.62 11.69
C LYS A 46 -2.75 -1.22 11.45
N ASP A 47 -2.02 -0.70 12.43
CA ASP A 47 -1.32 0.58 12.32
C ASP A 47 -0.10 0.45 11.42
N LEU A 48 -0.07 1.20 10.32
CA LEU A 48 1.06 1.24 9.39
C LEU A 48 2.33 1.80 10.04
N ASN A 49 2.19 2.58 11.11
CA ASN A 49 3.32 3.15 11.83
C ASN A 49 3.97 2.15 12.80
N VAL A 50 3.41 0.94 12.91
CA VAL A 50 3.94 -0.16 13.74
C VAL A 50 4.17 -1.40 12.87
N PRO A 51 5.25 -1.41 12.06
CA PRO A 51 5.57 -2.50 11.14
C PRO A 51 5.70 -3.88 11.81
N GLU A 52 5.97 -3.92 13.10
CA GLU A 52 6.06 -5.16 13.89
C GLU A 52 4.74 -5.95 13.86
N THR A 53 3.59 -5.26 13.71
CA THR A 53 2.26 -5.90 13.57
C THR A 53 2.11 -6.67 12.25
N PHE A 54 3.01 -6.41 11.29
CA PHE A 54 3.10 -7.10 10.01
C PHE A 54 4.20 -8.18 9.98
N GLY A 55 4.89 -8.41 11.10
CA GLY A 55 5.91 -9.45 11.24
C GLY A 55 7.35 -8.99 11.00
N PHE A 56 7.59 -7.68 10.91
CA PHE A 56 8.94 -7.13 10.83
C PHE A 56 9.62 -7.06 12.20
N LEU A 57 10.95 -7.04 12.20
CA LEU A 57 11.75 -6.81 13.40
C LEU A 57 11.72 -5.31 13.77
N LYS A 58 11.95 -5.01 15.05
CA LYS A 58 11.95 -3.63 15.56
C LYS A 58 12.96 -2.77 14.80
N ASN A 59 12.51 -1.65 14.23
CA ASN A 59 13.33 -0.74 13.40
C ASN A 59 13.98 -1.39 12.16
N GLN A 60 13.52 -2.58 11.74
CA GLN A 60 13.86 -3.10 10.41
C GLN A 60 13.14 -2.31 9.31
N VAL A 61 11.95 -1.83 9.62
CA VAL A 61 11.13 -1.02 8.72
C VAL A 61 10.91 0.33 9.35
N THR A 62 11.19 1.38 8.58
CA THR A 62 11.00 2.76 8.99
C THR A 62 9.89 3.38 8.13
N PRO A 63 8.73 3.71 8.73
CA PRO A 63 7.69 4.45 8.04
C PRO A 63 8.01 5.93 7.87
N PHE A 64 7.80 6.47 6.68
CA PHE A 64 8.05 7.87 6.35
C PHE A 64 7.10 8.39 5.26
N SER A 65 7.13 9.70 4.97
CA SER A 65 6.36 10.29 3.88
C SER A 65 7.27 10.91 2.81
N ILE A 66 6.94 10.67 1.55
CA ILE A 66 7.56 11.30 0.39
C ILE A 66 6.67 12.46 -0.07
N GLU A 67 7.23 13.65 -0.19
CA GLU A 67 6.54 14.79 -0.80
C GLU A 67 6.68 14.72 -2.32
N THR A 68 5.57 14.75 -3.02
CA THR A 68 5.52 14.78 -4.49
C THR A 68 5.52 16.22 -4.99
N SER A 69 5.90 16.42 -6.25
CA SER A 69 5.96 17.75 -6.87
C SER A 69 4.61 18.48 -6.94
N ASP A 70 3.50 17.75 -6.82
CA ASP A 70 2.15 18.29 -6.74
C ASP A 70 1.69 18.58 -5.29
N GLY A 71 2.60 18.52 -4.31
CA GLY A 71 2.34 18.85 -2.91
C GLY A 71 1.58 17.76 -2.13
N LYS A 72 1.40 16.58 -2.70
CA LYS A 72 0.83 15.44 -1.99
C LYS A 72 1.90 14.72 -1.17
N ARG A 73 1.44 13.96 -0.17
CA ARG A 73 2.29 13.14 0.71
C ARG A 73 1.98 11.68 0.47
N LEU A 74 2.98 10.94 0.00
CA LEU A 74 2.89 9.49 -0.18
C LEU A 74 3.48 8.81 1.04
N TYR A 75 2.71 7.94 1.67
CA TYR A 75 3.19 7.12 2.77
C TYR A 75 4.02 5.96 2.22
N ALA A 76 5.20 5.73 2.79
CA ALA A 76 6.13 4.69 2.35
C ALA A 76 6.81 4.01 3.54
N TRP A 77 7.30 2.80 3.29
CA TRP A 77 8.15 2.06 4.22
C TRP A 77 9.53 1.92 3.61
N HIS A 78 10.55 2.29 4.38
CA HIS A 78 11.93 1.95 4.10
C HIS A 78 12.25 0.63 4.81
N ILE A 79 12.64 -0.40 4.07
CA ILE A 79 12.87 -1.75 4.60
C ILE A 79 14.36 -2.06 4.52
N LEU A 80 14.96 -2.40 5.67
CA LEU A 80 16.36 -2.81 5.73
C LEU A 80 16.51 -4.31 5.43
N PRO A 81 17.45 -4.72 4.54
CA PRO A 81 17.78 -6.12 4.32
C PRO A 81 18.18 -6.84 5.62
N ILE A 82 17.74 -8.08 5.78
CA ILE A 82 17.84 -8.83 7.03
C ILE A 82 19.30 -9.05 7.49
N GLU A 83 20.23 -9.25 6.55
CA GLU A 83 21.63 -9.46 6.88
C GLU A 83 22.29 -8.19 7.43
N LEU A 84 21.91 -7.03 6.88
CA LEU A 84 22.39 -5.73 7.33
C LEU A 84 21.80 -5.36 8.69
N TYR A 85 20.52 -5.70 8.90
CA TYR A 85 19.87 -5.61 10.21
C TYR A 85 20.60 -6.45 11.26
N ARG A 86 20.85 -7.73 10.96
CA ARG A 86 21.49 -8.67 11.89
C ARG A 86 22.87 -8.20 12.36
N LYS A 87 23.65 -7.55 11.48
CA LYS A 87 24.97 -7.01 11.83
C LYS A 87 24.89 -5.76 12.73
N ASN A 88 23.78 -5.04 12.69
CA ASN A 88 23.58 -3.76 13.37
C ASN A 88 22.36 -3.77 14.30
N GLU A 89 21.96 -4.94 14.81
CA GLU A 89 20.72 -5.13 15.56
C GLU A 89 20.68 -4.26 16.83
N LEU A 90 21.76 -4.27 17.62
CA LEU A 90 21.83 -3.52 18.88
C LEU A 90 21.57 -2.01 18.71
N PRO A 91 22.27 -1.29 17.83
CA PRO A 91 22.01 0.13 17.64
C PRO A 91 20.63 0.38 16.99
N LEU A 92 20.15 -0.49 16.09
CA LEU A 92 18.82 -0.36 15.50
C LEU A 92 17.72 -0.52 16.55
N VAL A 93 17.80 -1.49 17.45
CA VAL A 93 16.80 -1.73 18.51
C VAL A 93 16.77 -0.59 19.54
N ALA A 94 17.89 0.12 19.73
CA ALA A 94 17.98 1.26 20.64
C ALA A 94 17.30 2.52 20.10
N GLU A 95 17.12 2.65 18.78
CA GLU A 95 16.42 3.79 18.19
C GLU A 95 14.93 3.81 18.53
N PRO A 96 14.31 5.01 18.61
CA PRO A 96 12.87 5.13 18.78
C PRO A 96 12.14 4.58 17.54
N THR A 97 11.04 3.86 17.79
CA THR A 97 10.19 3.31 16.73
C THR A 97 9.12 4.30 16.29
N GLY A 98 8.68 4.20 15.04
CA GLY A 98 7.49 4.87 14.55
C GLY A 98 7.72 5.67 13.27
N PHE A 99 6.76 6.52 12.94
CA PHE A 99 6.83 7.38 11.76
C PHE A 99 7.88 8.47 11.92
N VAL A 100 8.69 8.66 10.87
CA VAL A 100 9.69 9.72 10.81
C VAL A 100 9.42 10.66 9.64
N SER A 101 9.61 11.97 9.87
CA SER A 101 9.49 12.97 8.81
C SER A 101 10.68 12.96 7.85
N ASP A 102 11.86 12.62 8.35
CA ASP A 102 13.10 12.54 7.57
C ASP A 102 13.77 11.18 7.76
N VAL A 103 13.62 10.32 6.75
CA VAL A 103 14.19 8.97 6.73
C VAL A 103 15.71 8.99 6.67
N THR A 104 16.33 10.07 6.17
CA THR A 104 17.79 10.14 5.99
C THR A 104 18.55 10.24 7.31
N SER A 105 17.85 10.68 8.37
CA SER A 105 18.36 10.75 9.73
C SER A 105 18.48 9.39 10.42
N GLN A 106 17.78 8.37 9.92
CA GLN A 106 17.69 7.06 10.57
C GLN A 106 18.90 6.19 10.25
N LEU A 107 19.35 5.41 11.24
CA LEU A 107 20.48 4.51 11.07
C LEU A 107 20.21 3.49 9.95
N ALA A 108 19.01 2.93 9.88
CA ALA A 108 18.63 1.97 8.83
C ALA A 108 18.88 2.52 7.41
N PHE A 109 18.56 3.79 7.16
CA PHE A 109 18.80 4.42 5.87
C PHE A 109 20.29 4.65 5.62
N GLN A 110 21.03 5.14 6.62
CA GLN A 110 22.46 5.40 6.52
C GLN A 110 23.25 4.11 6.23
N LEU A 111 22.89 3.00 6.89
CA LEU A 111 23.52 1.71 6.67
C LEU A 111 23.43 1.24 5.21
N LEU A 112 22.26 1.45 4.57
CA LEU A 112 22.03 1.06 3.18
C LEU A 112 22.70 2.03 2.20
N ARG A 113 22.63 3.34 2.48
CA ARG A 113 23.32 4.37 1.69
C ARG A 113 24.83 4.15 1.64
N ASP A 114 25.41 3.79 2.79
CA ASP A 114 26.86 3.66 2.93
C ASP A 114 27.37 2.27 2.46
N ASN A 115 26.47 1.29 2.25
CA ASN A 115 26.78 -0.04 1.71
C ASN A 115 25.81 -0.44 0.57
N PRO A 116 25.98 0.12 -0.64
CA PRO A 116 25.07 -0.13 -1.77
C PRO A 116 25.10 -1.58 -2.31
N ASP A 117 26.10 -2.38 -1.94
CA ASP A 117 26.23 -3.79 -2.36
C ASP A 117 25.57 -4.78 -1.37
N ALA A 118 24.86 -4.30 -0.35
CA ALA A 118 24.30 -5.10 0.73
C ALA A 118 22.88 -5.65 0.46
N ASP A 119 22.38 -5.52 -0.77
CA ASP A 119 21.09 -6.03 -1.25
C ASP A 119 21.09 -7.54 -1.53
#